data_AF-A0AA51F4Z9-F1
#
_entry.id   AF-A0AA51F4Z9-F1
#
_cell.length_a   1.000
_cell.length_b   1.000
_cell.length_c   1.000
_cell.angle_alpha   90.00
_cell.angle_beta   90.00
_cell.angle_gamma   90.00
#
_symmetry.space_group_name_H-M   'P 1'
#
loop_
_entity.id
_entity.type
_entity.pdbx_description
1 polymer ?
#
loop_
_entity_poly.entity_id
_entity_poly.type
_entity_poly.pdbx_seq_one_letter_code
_entity_poly.pdbx_strand_id
1 'polypeptide(L)'
;ENDVAAIDINMGCPKEFSVKGGMGVALMEDSDKAFDILKTLVDNISIPVTCKIRIFKTAEETLNIVNKLVKAGIKAIAIHG
;
A
#
# COMPACT_ATOMS: atom_id res chain seq x y z
N GLU A 1 3.39 -7.52 -16.24
CA GLU A 1 4.30 -8.41 -15.51
C GLU A 1 5.45 -8.97 -16.35
N ASN A 2 5.40 -8.91 -17.68
CA ASN A 2 6.39 -9.57 -18.56
C ASN A 2 7.77 -8.89 -18.60
N ASP A 3 7.88 -7.62 -18.20
CA ASP A 3 9.11 -6.82 -18.34
C ASP A 3 9.65 -6.28 -17.00
N VAL A 4 8.99 -6.59 -15.88
CA VAL A 4 9.35 -6.09 -14.56
C VAL A 4 9.37 -7.23 -13.55
N ALA A 5 10.26 -7.15 -12.56
CA ALA A 5 10.39 -8.18 -11.54
C ALA A 5 9.31 -8.10 -10.45
N ALA A 6 8.69 -6.93 -10.25
CA ALA A 6 7.67 -6.69 -9.23
C ALA A 6 6.84 -5.44 -9.55
N ILE A 7 5.70 -5.29 -8.86
CA ILE A 7 4.87 -4.08 -8.87
C ILE A 7 4.79 -3.53 -7.45
N ASP A 8 5.07 -2.24 -7.28
CA ASP A 8 4.95 -1.54 -5.99
C ASP A 8 3.82 -0.50 -6.02
N ILE A 9 3.01 -0.47 -4.97
CA ILE A 9 1.91 0.49 -4.83
C ILE A 9 2.30 1.62 -3.87
N ASN A 10 2.26 2.85 -4.40
CA ASN A 10 2.51 4.05 -3.62
C ASN A 10 1.31 4.40 -2.74
N MET A 11 1.48 4.22 -1.43
CA MET A 11 0.54 4.62 -0.38
C MET A 11 1.18 5.65 0.57
N GLY A 12 2.18 6.40 0.09
CA GLY A 12 3.01 7.27 0.93
C GLY A 12 3.24 8.70 0.41
N CYS A 13 2.76 9.05 -0.79
CA CYS A 13 2.92 10.41 -1.34
C CYS A 13 1.97 11.40 -0.66
N PRO A 14 2.47 12.47 0.00
CA PRO A 14 1.62 13.48 0.64
C PRO A 14 1.29 14.68 -0.26
N LYS A 15 1.79 14.70 -1.50
CA LYS A 15 1.60 15.86 -2.39
C LYS A 15 0.13 16.01 -2.74
N GLU A 16 -0.33 17.26 -2.79
CA GLU A 16 -1.74 17.61 -2.95
C GLU A 16 -2.40 16.95 -4.17
N PHE A 17 -1.71 16.87 -5.31
CA PHE A 17 -2.26 16.20 -6.51
C PHE A 17 -2.55 14.71 -6.28
N SER A 18 -1.73 14.04 -5.47
CA SER A 18 -1.91 12.62 -5.12
C SER A 18 -3.11 12.47 -4.18
N VAL A 19 -3.17 13.31 -3.15
CA VAL A 19 -4.24 13.27 -2.15
C VAL A 19 -5.59 13.58 -2.78
N LYS A 20 -5.69 14.65 -3.59
CA LYS A 20 -6.91 14.99 -4.33
C LYS A 20 -7.35 13.90 -5.31
N GLY A 21 -6.39 13.13 -5.83
CA GLY A 21 -6.68 11.96 -6.67
C GLY A 21 -7.04 10.70 -5.89
N GLY A 22 -7.11 10.74 -4.56
CA GLY A 22 -7.37 9.56 -3.72
C GLY A 22 -6.23 8.53 -3.75
N MET A 23 -5.00 8.97 -4.01
CA MET A 23 -3.78 8.15 -4.12
C MET A 23 -2.77 8.52 -3.03
N GLY A 24 -1.71 7.72 -2.87
CA GLY A 24 -0.66 8.01 -1.90
C GLY A 24 -1.20 7.93 -0.48
N VAL A 25 -0.92 8.93 0.36
CA VAL A 25 -1.36 8.90 1.77
C VAL A 25 -2.88 8.89 1.95
N ALA A 26 -3.66 9.31 0.95
CA ALA A 26 -5.12 9.21 1.01
C ALA A 26 -5.61 7.75 1.10
N LEU A 27 -4.87 6.79 0.53
CA LEU A 27 -5.16 5.36 0.69
C LEU A 27 -4.88 4.85 2.10
N MET A 28 -4.07 5.55 2.89
CA MET A 28 -3.83 5.18 4.28
C MET A 28 -5.03 5.53 5.18
N GLU A 29 -5.79 6.55 4.80
CA GLU A 29 -7.03 6.94 5.49
C GLU A 29 -8.18 5.96 5.17
N ASP A 30 -8.22 5.45 3.94
CA ASP A 30 -9.16 4.41 3.48
C ASP A 30 -8.47 3.04 3.37
N SER A 31 -8.21 2.44 4.53
CA SER A 31 -7.48 1.18 4.62
C SER A 31 -8.20 -0.03 4.01
N ASP A 32 -9.54 0.01 3.85
CA ASP A 32 -10.31 -1.04 3.16
C ASP A 32 -10.05 -0.98 1.66
N LYS A 33 -10.15 0.21 1.07
CA LYS A 33 -9.80 0.40 -0.34
C LYS A 33 -8.36 0.03 -0.64
N ALA A 34 -7.42 0.39 0.24
CA ALA A 34 -6.02 -0.01 0.10
C ALA A 34 -5.85 -1.54 0.11
N PHE A 35 -6.55 -2.23 1.01
CA PHE A 35 -6.56 -3.69 1.06
C PHE A 35 -7.11 -4.29 -0.23
N ASP A 36 -8.27 -3.81 -0.71
CA ASP A 36 -8.93 -4.34 -1.90
C ASP A 36 -8.08 -4.15 -3.17
N ILE A 37 -7.40 -3.01 -3.30
CA ILE A 37 -6.44 -2.76 -4.39
C ILE A 37 -5.32 -3.80 -4.35
N LEU A 38 -4.67 -3.98 -3.19
CA LEU A 38 -3.57 -4.93 -3.06
C LEU A 38 -4.03 -6.36 -3.30
N LYS A 39 -5.18 -6.75 -2.74
CA LYS A 39 -5.74 -8.08 -2.88
C LYS A 39 -6.06 -8.39 -4.33
N THR A 40 -6.68 -7.45 -5.03
CA THR A 40 -6.97 -7.56 -6.47
C THR A 40 -5.69 -7.76 -7.28
N LEU A 41 -4.65 -6.99 -7.00
CA LEU A 41 -3.37 -7.13 -7.71
C LEU A 41 -2.71 -8.47 -7.41
N VAL A 42 -2.63 -8.86 -6.14
CA VAL A 42 -2.03 -10.14 -5.71
C VAL A 42 -2.75 -11.34 -6.34
N ASP A 43 -4.07 -11.28 -6.47
CA ASP A 43 -4.86 -12.40 -7.01
C ASP A 43 -4.78 -12.53 -8.54
N ASN A 44 -4.37 -11.47 -9.25
CA ASN A 44 -4.41 -11.41 -10.71
C ASN A 44 -3.04 -11.25 -11.39
N ILE A 45 -1.96 -11.14 -10.62
CA ILE A 45 -0.61 -10.88 -11.12
C ILE A 45 0.32 -11.98 -10.60
N SER A 46 1.16 -12.54 -11.48
CA SER A 46 2.05 -13.65 -11.18
C SER A 46 3.37 -13.22 -10.51
N ILE A 47 3.79 -11.98 -10.72
CA ILE A 47 4.98 -11.38 -10.09
C ILE A 47 4.66 -10.78 -8.71
N PRO A 48 5.66 -10.63 -7.81
CA PRO A 48 5.49 -9.99 -6.51
C PRO A 48 4.81 -8.61 -6.56
N VAL A 49 3.81 -8.44 -5.70
CA VAL A 49 3.22 -7.13 -5.37
C VAL A 49 3.73 -6.66 -4.02
N THR A 50 4.17 -5.41 -3.95
CA THR A 50 4.66 -4.74 -2.74
C THR A 50 3.91 -3.42 -2.54
N CYS A 51 4.06 -2.81 -1.36
CA CYS A 51 3.59 -1.44 -1.17
C CYS A 51 4.56 -0.61 -0.34
N LYS A 52 4.44 0.70 -0.50
CA LYS A 52 5.19 1.69 0.27
C LYS A 52 4.26 2.64 1.02
N ILE A 53 4.40 2.69 2.34
CA ILE A 53 3.59 3.52 3.25
C ILE A 53 4.41 4.59 3.99
N ARG A 54 3.74 5.36 4.84
CA ARG A 54 4.32 6.18 5.91
C ARG A 54 3.86 5.69 7.28
N ILE A 55 4.56 6.09 8.34
CA ILE A 55 4.08 5.87 9.70
C ILE A 55 2.89 6.78 10.04
N PHE A 56 2.05 6.33 10.97
CA PHE A 56 1.07 7.16 11.65
C PHE A 56 1.69 7.84 12.87
N LYS A 57 0.88 8.65 13.59
CA LYS A 57 1.30 9.33 14.81
C LYS A 57 1.75 8.36 15.89
N THR A 58 1.12 7.18 15.95
CA THR A 58 1.48 6.13 16.90
C THR A 58 1.97 4.86 16.21
N ALA A 59 2.80 4.10 16.91
CA ALA A 59 3.24 2.78 16.47
C ALA A 59 2.05 1.81 16.36
N GLU A 60 1.06 1.92 17.25
CA GLU A 60 -0.14 1.08 17.23
C GLU A 60 -0.98 1.30 15.97
N GLU A 61 -1.26 2.55 15.59
CA GLU A 61 -1.96 2.86 14.33
C GLU A 61 -1.17 2.35 13.11
N THR A 62 0.15 2.48 13.14
CA THR A 62 1.03 1.96 12.08
C THR A 62 0.95 0.43 12.00
N LEU A 63 1.00 -0.27 13.13
CA LEU A 63 0.87 -1.72 13.17
C LEU A 63 -0.51 -2.19 12.69
N ASN A 64 -1.58 -1.48 13.03
CA ASN A 64 -2.93 -1.82 12.61
C ASN A 64 -3.07 -1.83 11.09
N ILE A 65 -2.58 -0.78 10.40
CA ILE A 65 -2.63 -0.75 8.94
C ILE A 65 -1.68 -1.79 8.32
N VAL A 66 -0.47 -1.96 8.85
CA VAL A 66 0.50 -2.94 8.33
C VAL A 66 -0.10 -4.35 8.40
N ASN A 67 -0.69 -4.72 9.54
CA ASN A 67 -1.35 -6.01 9.72
C ASN A 67 -2.51 -6.23 8.74
N LYS A 68 -3.23 -5.17 8.38
CA LYS A 68 -4.30 -5.24 7.37
C LYS A 68 -3.71 -5.46 5.97
N LEU A 69 -2.76 -4.63 5.55
CA LEU A 69 -2.19 -4.69 4.19
C LEU A 69 -1.44 -6.01 3.94
N VAL A 70 -0.74 -6.56 4.94
CA VAL A 70 -0.04 -7.84 4.82
C VAL A 70 -1.01 -9.00 4.55
N LYS A 71 -2.24 -8.96 5.10
CA LYS A 71 -3.27 -9.98 4.82
C LYS A 71 -3.70 -10.02 3.36
N ALA A 72 -3.45 -8.97 2.58
CA ALA A 72 -3.72 -8.97 1.14
C ALA A 72 -2.77 -9.91 0.36
N GLY A 73 -1.64 -10.32 0.98
CA GLY A 73 -0.66 -11.23 0.37
C GLY A 73 0.53 -10.54 -0.28
N ILE A 74 0.76 -9.25 -0.01
CA ILE A 74 1.94 -8.52 -0.47
C ILE A 74 3.24 -9.20 -0.01
N LYS A 75 4.28 -9.13 -0.85
CA LYS A 75 5.57 -9.78 -0.57
C LYS A 75 6.51 -8.95 0.28
N ALA A 76 6.37 -7.63 0.27
CA ALA A 76 7.15 -6.70 1.07
C ALA A 76 6.38 -5.40 1.32
N ILE A 77 6.75 -4.72 2.40
CA ILE A 77 6.25 -3.39 2.74
C ILE A 77 7.44 -2.48 3.06
N ALA A 78 7.51 -1.33 2.38
CA ALA A 78 8.49 -0.29 2.65
C ALA A 78 7.84 0.83 3.47
N ILE A 79 8.51 1.29 4.54
CA ILE A 79 7.96 2.29 5.46
C ILE A 79 8.88 3.52 5.49
N HIS A 80 8.31 4.70 5.26
CA HIS A 80 8.97 5.97 5.54
C HIS A 80 8.54 6.46 6.92
N GLY A 81 9.49 6.48 7.86
CA GLY A 81 9.35 7.03 9.21
C GLY A 81 9.29 8.54 9.24
#